data_AF-F0MC58-F1
#
_entry.id   AF-F0MC58-F1
#
_cell.length_a   1.000
_cell.length_b   1.000
_cell.length_c   1.000
_cell.angle_alpha   90.00
_cell.angle_beta   90.00
_cell.angle_gamma   90.00
#
_symmetry.space_group_name_H-M   'P 1'
#
loop_
_entity.id
_entity.type
_entity.pdbx_description
1 polymer ?
#
loop_
_entity_poly.entity_id
_entity_poly.type
_entity_poly.pdbx_seq_one_letter_code
_entity_poly.pdbx_strand_id
1 'polypeptide(L)'
;MGWFTEGSEHEGYVVSVFADGMYGSGGRYMEINLMTPDGQPVEHEEDPTRQAWRPPSQVVGWRVACSCDPFREHVILEPLWTRVWDPADEDVAAGRIYAGPPASADAADISDREDLEPVFLDVWHRHVAPDLLLHTIGTLSRSLKELEAQLDDAVAAARRAGVSWDKIGRAFGISRQGAQKRWENVSATAAGRPEDN
;
A
#
# COMPACT_ATOMS: atom_id res chain seq x y z
N MET A 1 0.81 -8.87 12.96
CA MET A 1 -0.11 -7.78 12.55
C MET A 1 0.23 -7.38 11.11
N GLY A 2 -0.75 -6.95 10.31
CA GLY A 2 -0.54 -6.49 8.93
C GLY A 2 -0.61 -4.96 8.81
N TRP A 3 0.08 -4.40 7.83
CA TRP A 3 0.14 -2.98 7.51
C TRP A 3 -0.59 -2.69 6.19
N PHE A 4 -1.31 -1.58 6.15
CA PHE A 4 -2.09 -1.15 4.98
C PHE A 4 -1.84 0.32 4.68
N THR A 5 -1.86 0.67 3.39
CA THR A 5 -1.84 2.07 2.93
C THR A 5 -3.13 2.43 2.21
N GLU A 6 -3.71 3.58 2.55
CA GLU A 6 -4.94 4.07 1.94
C GLU A 6 -4.77 4.25 0.42
N GLY A 7 -5.76 3.81 -0.36
CA GLY A 7 -5.71 3.88 -1.82
C GLY A 7 -4.80 2.85 -2.49
N SER A 8 -4.23 1.90 -1.72
CA SER A 8 -3.45 0.78 -2.23
C SER A 8 -4.10 -0.55 -1.87
N GLU A 9 -3.87 -1.56 -2.71
CA GLU A 9 -4.23 -2.97 -2.42
C GLU A 9 -3.07 -3.74 -1.78
N HIS A 10 -2.03 -3.03 -1.33
CA HIS A 10 -0.84 -3.61 -0.71
C HIS A 10 -1.10 -3.89 0.77
N GLU A 11 -0.87 -5.13 1.19
CA GLU A 11 -0.82 -5.53 2.60
C GLU A 11 0.59 -6.01 2.94
N GLY A 12 1.27 -5.31 3.85
CA GLY A 12 2.58 -5.68 4.36
C GLY A 12 2.50 -6.48 5.64
N TYR A 13 3.35 -7.49 5.82
CA TYR A 13 3.44 -8.27 7.06
C TYR A 13 4.80 -8.95 7.17
N VAL A 14 5.08 -9.56 8.32
CA VAL A 14 6.29 -10.35 8.53
C VAL A 14 5.96 -11.83 8.36
N VAL A 15 6.84 -12.55 7.66
CA VAL A 15 6.80 -14.01 7.55
C VAL A 15 7.99 -14.62 8.28
N SER A 16 7.76 -15.77 8.88
CA SER A 16 8.83 -16.67 9.34
C SER A 16 9.40 -17.44 8.15
N VAL A 17 10.72 -17.59 8.10
CA VAL A 17 11.44 -18.30 7.04
C VAL A 17 12.08 -19.56 7.62
N PHE A 18 12.04 -20.65 6.85
CA PHE A 18 12.60 -21.95 7.20
C PHE A 18 13.85 -22.27 6.37
N ALA A 19 14.66 -23.23 6.84
CA ALA A 19 15.95 -23.57 6.23
C ALA A 19 15.87 -24.06 4.77
N ASP A 20 14.72 -24.60 4.37
CA ASP A 20 14.44 -25.08 3.01
C ASP A 20 13.82 -24.01 2.10
N GLY A 21 13.75 -22.76 2.56
CA GLY A 21 13.19 -21.64 1.80
C GLY A 21 11.67 -21.53 1.84
N MET A 22 10.98 -22.47 2.51
CA MET A 22 9.57 -22.29 2.84
C MET A 22 9.40 -21.12 3.80
N TYR A 23 8.22 -20.54 3.83
CA TYR A 23 7.88 -19.46 4.74
C TYR A 23 6.45 -19.58 5.24
N GLY A 24 6.08 -18.75 6.21
CA GLY A 24 4.76 -18.81 6.80
C GLY A 24 4.41 -17.62 7.67
N SER A 25 3.12 -17.42 7.92
CA SER A 25 2.61 -16.40 8.83
C SER A 25 1.45 -16.96 9.68
N GLY A 26 1.21 -16.33 10.83
CA GLY A 26 0.18 -16.74 11.77
C GLY A 26 0.61 -17.89 12.67
N GLY A 27 0.46 -17.72 13.98
CA GLY A 27 0.76 -18.75 14.97
C GLY A 27 -0.18 -18.65 16.17
N ARG A 28 -1.42 -19.14 16.03
CA ARG A 28 -2.16 -19.52 17.25
C ARG A 28 -1.55 -20.83 17.73
N TYR A 29 -1.14 -20.88 18.99
CA TYR A 29 -0.51 -22.07 19.60
C TYR A 29 0.77 -22.55 18.90
N MET A 30 1.56 -21.63 18.32
CA MET A 30 2.88 -21.96 17.74
C MET A 30 2.83 -22.85 16.48
N GLU A 31 1.71 -22.90 15.75
CA GLU A 31 1.62 -23.58 14.46
C GLU A 31 1.75 -22.54 13.32
N ILE A 32 2.92 -22.47 12.67
CA ILE A 32 3.16 -21.57 11.53
C ILE A 32 2.82 -22.31 10.24
N ASN A 33 1.74 -21.89 9.55
CA ASN A 33 1.33 -22.49 8.28
C ASN A 33 2.42 -22.34 7.21
N LEU A 34 2.62 -23.37 6.39
CA LEU A 34 3.66 -23.42 5.39
C LEU A 34 3.17 -22.98 4.02
N MET A 35 3.97 -22.10 3.42
CA MET A 35 3.91 -21.70 2.04
C MET A 35 5.19 -22.15 1.34
N THR A 36 5.06 -22.63 0.12
CA THR A 36 6.18 -22.91 -0.77
C THR A 36 6.88 -21.60 -1.17
N PRO A 37 8.14 -21.65 -1.69
CA PRO A 37 8.83 -20.45 -2.15
C PRO A 37 8.09 -19.66 -3.24
N ASP A 38 7.26 -20.33 -4.04
CA ASP A 38 6.37 -19.75 -5.07
C ASP A 38 4.99 -19.33 -4.51
N GLY A 39 4.81 -19.36 -3.19
CA GLY A 39 3.63 -18.82 -2.52
C GLY A 39 2.38 -19.68 -2.62
N GLN A 40 2.54 -21.00 -2.73
CA GLN A 40 1.44 -21.95 -2.64
C GLN A 40 1.33 -22.51 -1.22
N PRO A 41 0.13 -22.66 -0.66
CA PRO A 41 -0.04 -23.34 0.63
C PRO A 41 0.37 -24.80 0.51
N VAL A 42 1.06 -25.31 1.53
CA VAL A 42 1.40 -26.74 1.64
C VAL A 42 0.30 -27.44 2.42
N GLU A 43 -0.23 -28.54 1.88
CA GLU A 43 -1.24 -29.36 2.54
C GLU A 43 -0.63 -30.23 3.66
N HIS A 44 -1.38 -30.46 4.74
CA HIS A 44 -0.96 -31.33 5.82
C HIS A 44 -1.00 -32.79 5.38
N GLU A 45 0.09 -33.54 5.64
CA GLU A 45 0.28 -34.90 5.12
C GLU A 45 -0.82 -35.88 5.55
N GLU A 46 -1.28 -35.79 6.80
CA GLU A 46 -2.31 -36.70 7.34
C GLU A 46 -3.75 -36.19 7.15
N ASP A 47 -3.93 -34.90 6.83
CA ASP A 47 -5.25 -34.26 6.71
C ASP A 47 -5.20 -33.16 5.64
N PRO A 48 -5.49 -33.48 4.37
CA PRO A 48 -5.45 -32.52 3.27
C PRO A 48 -6.41 -31.33 3.43
N THR A 49 -7.34 -31.38 4.39
CA THR A 49 -8.21 -30.23 4.70
C THR A 49 -7.53 -29.17 5.57
N ARG A 50 -6.35 -29.49 6.11
CA ARG A 50 -5.50 -28.60 6.91
C ARG A 50 -4.25 -28.22 6.13
N GLN A 51 -3.71 -27.04 6.45
CA GLN A 51 -2.39 -26.64 5.97
C GLN A 51 -1.31 -27.30 6.83
N ALA A 52 -0.21 -27.70 6.21
CA ALA A 52 0.99 -28.10 6.91
C ALA A 52 1.51 -26.91 7.72
N TRP A 53 2.10 -27.21 8.88
CA TRP A 53 2.64 -26.18 9.76
C TRP A 53 4.01 -26.60 10.30
N ARG A 54 4.78 -25.63 10.78
CA ARG A 54 6.03 -25.87 11.51
C ARG A 54 6.06 -25.08 12.81
N PRO A 55 6.75 -25.60 13.84
CA PRO A 55 6.94 -24.88 15.08
C PRO A 55 7.95 -23.73 14.89
N PRO A 56 7.85 -22.66 15.70
CA PRO A 56 8.85 -21.61 15.76
C PRO A 56 10.27 -22.10 15.95
N SER A 57 10.48 -23.28 16.54
CA SER A 57 11.80 -23.88 16.70
C SER A 57 12.54 -24.15 15.39
N GLN A 58 11.82 -24.24 14.27
CA GLN A 58 12.41 -24.44 12.94
C GLN A 58 12.64 -23.14 12.16
N VAL A 59 12.23 -21.99 12.70
CA VAL A 59 12.41 -20.69 12.05
C VAL A 59 13.86 -20.28 12.09
N VAL A 60 14.44 -20.04 10.91
CA VAL A 60 15.83 -19.59 10.74
C VAL A 60 15.94 -18.08 10.60
N GLY A 61 14.80 -17.39 10.41
CA GLY A 61 14.77 -15.94 10.30
C GLY A 61 13.41 -15.42 9.86
N TRP A 62 13.37 -14.12 9.54
CA TRP A 62 12.16 -13.41 9.15
C TRP A 62 12.41 -12.52 7.94
N ARG A 63 11.35 -12.33 7.16
CA ARG A 63 11.32 -11.40 6.04
C ARG A 63 10.04 -10.59 6.06
N VAL A 64 10.12 -9.39 5.51
CA VAL A 64 8.92 -8.64 5.16
C VAL A 64 8.32 -9.27 3.90
N ALA A 65 7.01 -9.42 3.88
CA ALA A 65 6.24 -9.84 2.72
C ALA A 65 5.21 -8.76 2.37
N CYS A 66 4.84 -8.70 1.10
CA CYS A 66 3.74 -7.87 0.61
C CYS A 66 2.79 -8.72 -0.23
N SER A 67 1.50 -8.62 0.04
CA SER A 67 0.47 -9.10 -0.88
C SER A 67 0.18 -8.00 -1.90
N CYS A 68 0.59 -8.22 -3.16
CA CYS A 68 0.46 -7.24 -4.24
C CYS A 68 -0.63 -7.62 -5.26
N ASP A 69 -1.43 -6.65 -5.70
CA ASP A 69 -2.39 -6.79 -6.82
C ASP A 69 -1.74 -6.36 -8.15
N PRO A 70 -2.07 -6.91 -9.35
CA PRO A 70 -3.16 -7.83 -9.73
C PRO A 70 -2.89 -9.33 -9.54
N PHE A 71 -1.70 -9.71 -9.08
CA PHE A 71 -1.28 -11.12 -9.14
C PHE A 71 -1.53 -11.91 -7.84
N ARG A 72 -1.83 -11.25 -6.71
CA ARG A 72 -1.96 -11.88 -5.38
C ARG A 72 -0.82 -12.83 -5.03
N GLU A 73 0.34 -12.63 -5.65
CA GLU A 73 1.54 -13.37 -5.33
C GLU A 73 2.16 -12.72 -4.10
N HIS A 74 2.50 -13.55 -3.13
CA HIS A 74 3.22 -13.13 -1.93
C HIS A 74 4.63 -12.70 -2.32
N VAL A 75 4.89 -11.40 -2.35
CA VAL A 75 6.22 -10.87 -2.66
C VAL A 75 7.05 -10.88 -1.39
N ILE A 76 8.01 -11.80 -1.31
CA ILE A 76 8.95 -11.90 -0.20
C ILE A 76 10.11 -10.93 -0.43
N LEU A 77 10.27 -9.96 0.46
CA LEU A 77 11.23 -8.88 0.35
C LEU A 77 12.56 -9.21 1.05
N GLU A 78 13.64 -8.61 0.55
CA GLU A 78 14.93 -8.57 1.24
C GLU A 78 14.97 -7.38 2.22
N PRO A 79 15.79 -7.44 3.28
CA PRO A 79 16.72 -8.54 3.64
C PRO A 79 16.04 -9.66 4.44
N LEU A 80 16.74 -10.79 4.57
CA LEU A 80 16.49 -11.78 5.63
C LEU A 80 17.10 -11.30 6.96
N TRP A 81 16.28 -11.22 8.01
CA TRP A 81 16.80 -11.15 9.38
C TRP A 81 16.98 -12.56 9.92
N THR A 82 18.24 -12.93 10.16
CA THR A 82 18.62 -14.25 10.65
C THR A 82 18.33 -14.37 12.14
N ARG A 83 17.75 -15.51 12.55
CA ARG A 83 17.54 -15.81 13.96
C ARG A 83 18.86 -16.11 14.65
N VAL A 84 19.06 -15.48 15.81
CA VAL A 84 20.09 -15.83 16.79
C VAL A 84 19.47 -16.46 18.03
N TRP A 85 20.28 -17.21 18.78
CA TRP A 85 19.83 -18.01 19.92
C TRP A 85 20.31 -17.48 21.26
N ASP A 86 21.29 -16.58 21.26
CA ASP A 86 21.71 -15.82 22.44
C ASP A 86 21.19 -14.37 22.29
N PRO A 87 20.49 -13.80 23.29
CA PRO A 87 20.11 -12.39 23.26
C PRO A 87 21.30 -11.44 23.10
N ALA A 88 22.50 -11.82 23.54
CA ALA A 88 23.71 -11.02 23.37
C ALA A 88 24.18 -10.89 21.92
N ASP A 89 23.72 -11.78 21.02
CA ASP A 89 24.07 -11.77 19.59
C ASP A 89 23.10 -10.91 18.75
N GLU A 90 22.04 -10.38 19.36
CA GLU A 90 21.06 -9.55 18.67
C GLU A 90 21.70 -8.26 18.15
N ASP A 91 21.47 -8.02 16.85
CA ASP A 91 21.93 -6.83 16.14
C ASP A 91 20.99 -6.63 14.96
N VAL A 92 19.89 -5.94 15.22
CA VAL A 92 18.81 -5.74 14.25
C VAL A 92 19.33 -5.02 13.00
N ALA A 93 20.26 -4.07 13.17
CA ALA A 93 20.86 -3.32 12.08
C ALA A 93 21.74 -4.20 11.16
N ALA A 94 22.40 -5.20 11.73
CA ALA A 94 23.14 -6.21 10.96
C ALA A 94 22.30 -7.43 10.55
N GLY A 95 20.97 -7.38 10.71
CA GLY A 95 20.08 -8.45 10.27
C GLY A 95 20.07 -9.68 11.19
N ARG A 96 20.35 -9.52 12.49
CA ARG A 96 20.31 -10.61 13.48
C ARG A 96 19.26 -10.31 14.55
N ILE A 97 18.32 -11.23 14.76
CA ILE A 97 17.19 -11.05 15.68
C ILE A 97 17.10 -12.22 16.65
N TYR A 98 16.97 -11.91 17.94
CA TYR A 98 16.63 -12.88 18.97
C TYR A 98 15.12 -12.90 19.20
N ALA A 99 14.53 -14.10 19.13
CA ALA A 99 13.08 -14.30 19.29
C ALA A 99 12.75 -15.29 20.42
N GLY A 100 13.55 -15.25 21.49
CA GLY A 100 13.38 -16.14 22.62
C GLY A 100 13.78 -17.60 22.37
N PRO A 101 13.79 -18.43 23.43
CA PRO A 101 14.09 -19.85 23.31
C PRO A 101 12.99 -20.56 22.51
N PRO A 102 13.35 -21.42 21.55
CA PRO A 102 12.39 -22.04 20.63
C PRO A 102 11.37 -22.99 21.28
N ALA A 103 11.68 -23.49 22.48
CA ALA A 103 10.81 -24.38 23.26
C ALA A 103 10.02 -23.63 24.35
N SER A 104 10.16 -22.30 24.45
CA SER A 104 9.43 -21.51 25.45
C SER A 104 7.99 -21.28 25.01
N ALA A 105 7.05 -21.40 25.96
CA ALA A 105 5.70 -20.90 25.79
C ALA A 105 5.65 -19.36 25.64
N ASP A 106 6.74 -18.68 26.00
CA ASP A 106 6.92 -17.23 25.93
C ASP A 106 7.73 -16.79 24.68
N ALA A 107 7.93 -17.67 23.69
CA ALA A 107 8.54 -17.26 22.43
C ALA A 107 7.63 -16.21 21.78
N ALA A 108 8.06 -14.95 21.82
CA ALA A 108 7.31 -13.85 21.24
C ALA A 108 7.19 -14.05 19.72
N ASP A 109 5.97 -13.88 19.19
CA ASP A 109 5.83 -13.63 17.77
C ASP A 109 6.62 -12.36 17.47
N ILE A 110 7.51 -12.41 16.47
CA ILE A 110 8.32 -11.25 16.12
C ILE A 110 7.44 -10.06 15.69
N SER A 111 6.22 -10.36 15.24
CA SER A 111 5.21 -9.36 14.89
C SER A 111 4.68 -8.59 16.11
N ASP A 112 4.86 -9.12 17.32
CA ASP A 112 4.45 -8.47 18.58
C ASP A 112 5.57 -7.58 19.16
N ARG A 113 6.77 -7.60 18.57
CA ARG A 113 7.88 -6.73 18.98
C ARG A 113 7.77 -5.34 18.36
N GLU A 114 7.22 -4.41 19.15
CA GLU A 114 7.05 -3.00 18.78
C GLU A 114 8.36 -2.32 18.35
N ASP A 115 9.51 -2.76 18.86
CA ASP A 115 10.80 -2.17 18.53
C ASP A 115 11.32 -2.56 17.14
N LEU A 116 10.80 -3.66 16.58
CA LEU A 116 11.15 -4.14 15.23
C LEU A 116 10.21 -3.61 14.15
N GLU A 117 8.99 -3.22 14.52
CA GLU A 117 7.98 -2.72 13.59
C GLU A 117 8.50 -1.57 12.71
N PRO A 118 9.20 -0.53 13.22
CA PRO A 118 9.73 0.55 12.37
C PRO A 118 10.72 0.07 11.31
N VAL A 119 11.51 -0.97 11.63
CA VAL A 119 12.52 -1.53 10.73
C VAL A 119 11.84 -2.29 9.58
N PHE A 120 10.81 -3.06 9.88
CA PHE A 120 10.05 -3.80 8.86
C PHE A 120 9.17 -2.87 8.02
N LEU A 121 8.52 -1.88 8.65
CA LEU A 121 7.74 -0.85 7.97
C LEU A 121 8.56 -0.08 6.96
N ASP A 122 9.81 0.26 7.29
CA ASP A 122 10.71 0.97 6.39
C ASP A 122 11.05 0.16 5.12
N VAL A 123 11.22 -1.17 5.24
CA VAL A 123 11.38 -2.05 4.06
C VAL A 123 10.10 -2.11 3.23
N TRP A 124 8.96 -2.28 3.87
CA TRP A 124 7.68 -2.33 3.18
C TRP A 124 7.34 -1.00 2.49
N HIS A 125 7.55 0.13 3.15
CA HIS A 125 7.32 1.47 2.59
C HIS A 125 8.16 1.73 1.34
N ARG A 126 9.43 1.31 1.32
CA ARG A 126 10.26 1.42 0.11
C ARG A 126 9.70 0.58 -1.04
N HIS A 127 9.16 -0.60 -0.73
CA HIS A 127 8.55 -1.48 -1.73
C HIS A 127 7.31 -0.85 -2.36
N VAL A 128 6.39 -0.31 -1.56
CA VAL A 128 5.11 0.23 -2.06
C VAL A 128 5.19 1.67 -2.59
N ALA A 129 6.26 2.40 -2.26
CA ALA A 129 6.40 3.83 -2.62
C ALA A 129 6.19 4.13 -4.12
N PRO A 130 6.74 3.36 -5.07
CA PRO A 130 6.52 3.62 -6.51
C PRO A 130 5.04 3.57 -6.90
N ASP A 131 4.30 2.57 -6.44
CA ASP A 131 2.89 2.39 -6.78
C ASP A 131 2.02 3.46 -6.12
N LEU A 132 2.33 3.85 -4.88
CA LEU A 132 1.67 4.96 -4.20
C LEU A 132 1.86 6.29 -4.94
N LEU A 133 3.05 6.53 -5.51
CA LEU A 133 3.31 7.71 -6.34
C LEU A 133 2.46 7.69 -7.62
N LEU A 134 2.35 6.54 -8.29
CA LEU A 134 1.51 6.39 -9.47
C LEU A 134 0.02 6.59 -9.15
N HIS A 135 -0.45 6.02 -8.04
CA HIS A 135 -1.81 6.25 -7.54
C HIS A 135 -2.05 7.74 -7.28
N THR A 136 -1.11 8.41 -6.60
CA THR A 136 -1.18 9.84 -6.29
C THR A 136 -1.27 10.68 -7.56
N ILE A 137 -0.46 10.39 -8.59
CA ILE A 137 -0.53 11.07 -9.89
C ILE A 137 -1.92 10.89 -10.52
N GLY A 138 -2.46 9.66 -10.50
CA GLY A 138 -3.79 9.37 -11.03
C GLY A 138 -4.90 10.14 -10.30
N THR A 139 -4.84 10.18 -8.97
CA THR A 139 -5.79 10.92 -8.14
C THR A 139 -5.72 12.42 -8.40
N LEU A 140 -4.52 13.02 -8.39
CA LEU A 140 -4.34 14.43 -8.70
C LEU A 140 -4.79 14.79 -10.12
N SER A 141 -4.57 13.91 -11.10
CA SER A 141 -5.03 14.11 -12.47
C SER A 141 -6.57 14.16 -12.56
N ARG A 142 -7.27 13.29 -11.83
CA ARG A 142 -8.75 13.33 -11.76
C ARG A 142 -9.23 14.60 -11.06
N SER A 143 -8.65 14.95 -9.91
CA SER A 143 -9.00 16.17 -9.19
C SER A 143 -8.75 17.43 -10.02
N LEU A 144 -7.67 17.47 -10.80
CA LEU A 144 -7.39 18.58 -11.70
C LEU A 144 -8.48 18.73 -12.76
N LYS A 145 -8.88 17.63 -13.42
CA LYS A 145 -9.97 17.65 -14.40
C LYS A 145 -11.30 18.11 -13.80
N GLU A 146 -11.59 17.68 -12.58
CA GLU A 146 -12.79 18.10 -11.87
C GLU A 146 -12.77 19.59 -11.52
N LEU A 147 -11.65 20.11 -11.03
CA LEU A 147 -11.46 21.53 -10.77
C LEU A 147 -11.54 22.37 -12.05
N GLU A 148 -11.00 21.88 -13.17
CA GLU A 148 -11.13 22.53 -14.48
C GLU A 148 -12.59 22.60 -14.93
N ALA A 149 -13.37 21.52 -14.77
CA ALA A 149 -14.80 21.51 -15.07
C ALA A 149 -15.59 22.47 -14.17
N GLN A 150 -15.30 22.50 -12.86
CA GLN A 150 -15.93 23.44 -11.93
C GLN A 150 -15.62 24.90 -12.27
N LEU A 151 -14.39 25.18 -12.72
CA LEU A 151 -13.99 26.51 -13.20
C LEU A 151 -14.78 26.90 -14.46
N ASP A 152 -14.90 25.98 -15.40
CA ASP A 152 -15.66 26.16 -16.64
C ASP A 152 -17.14 26.45 -16.35
N ASP A 153 -17.75 25.71 -15.42
CA ASP A 153 -19.13 25.93 -14.95
C ASP A 153 -19.30 27.28 -14.26
N ALA A 154 -18.36 27.68 -13.40
CA ALA A 154 -18.38 28.97 -12.72
C ALA A 154 -18.28 30.14 -13.72
N VAL A 155 -17.43 30.00 -14.74
CA VAL A 155 -17.32 31.00 -15.82
C VAL A 155 -18.62 31.07 -16.63
N ALA A 156 -19.20 29.92 -17.01
CA ALA A 156 -20.48 29.89 -17.71
C ALA A 156 -21.61 30.53 -16.89
N ALA A 157 -21.68 30.26 -15.58
CA ALA A 157 -22.63 30.90 -14.67
C ALA A 157 -22.40 32.43 -14.58
N ALA A 158 -21.16 32.89 -14.45
CA ALA A 158 -20.84 34.31 -14.46
C ALA A 158 -21.24 34.98 -15.78
N ARG A 159 -21.06 34.30 -16.93
CA ARG A 159 -21.50 34.80 -18.24
C ARG A 159 -23.02 34.90 -18.35
N ARG A 160 -23.76 33.91 -17.85
CA ARG A 160 -25.24 33.96 -17.78
C ARG A 160 -25.74 35.11 -16.90
N ALA A 161 -25.02 35.42 -15.82
CA ALA A 161 -25.29 36.59 -14.97
C ALA A 161 -24.84 37.94 -15.58
N GLY A 162 -24.34 37.96 -16.82
CA GLY A 162 -23.96 39.18 -17.52
C GLY A 162 -22.57 39.73 -17.17
N VAL A 163 -21.74 38.99 -16.42
CA VAL A 163 -20.38 39.42 -16.07
C VAL A 163 -19.52 39.49 -17.33
N SER A 164 -18.81 40.60 -17.53
CA SER A 164 -17.97 40.80 -18.72
C SER A 164 -16.71 39.95 -18.71
N TRP A 165 -16.20 39.62 -19.90
CA TRP A 165 -14.92 38.92 -20.06
C TRP A 165 -13.73 39.64 -19.41
N ASP A 166 -13.77 40.96 -19.30
CA ASP A 166 -12.72 41.73 -18.59
C ASP A 166 -12.71 41.40 -17.09
N LYS A 167 -13.88 41.38 -16.45
CA LYS A 167 -14.00 41.05 -15.02
C LYS A 167 -13.63 39.60 -14.75
N ILE A 168 -14.07 38.68 -15.61
CA ILE A 168 -13.74 37.25 -15.49
C ILE A 168 -12.23 37.04 -15.68
N GLY A 169 -11.64 37.61 -16.73
CA GLY A 169 -10.19 37.51 -16.96
C GLY A 169 -9.38 38.08 -15.80
N ARG A 170 -9.76 39.25 -15.27
CA ARG A 170 -9.12 39.84 -14.09
C ARG A 170 -9.21 38.94 -12.85
N ALA A 171 -10.35 38.30 -12.61
CA ALA A 171 -10.52 37.38 -11.49
C ALA A 171 -9.65 36.12 -11.62
N PHE A 172 -9.48 35.61 -12.83
CA PHE A 172 -8.62 34.45 -13.11
C PHE A 172 -7.12 34.79 -13.24
N GLY A 173 -6.78 36.08 -13.46
CA GLY A 173 -5.40 36.53 -13.65
C GLY A 173 -4.91 36.52 -15.10
N ILE A 174 -5.82 36.58 -16.08
CA ILE A 174 -5.48 36.65 -17.52
C ILE A 174 -6.14 37.86 -18.21
N SER A 175 -5.69 38.17 -19.43
CA SER A 175 -6.30 39.25 -20.21
C SER A 175 -7.74 38.94 -20.62
N ARG A 176 -8.53 39.98 -20.90
CA ARG A 176 -9.88 39.84 -21.48
C ARG A 176 -9.92 38.91 -22.70
N GLN A 177 -8.99 39.10 -23.63
CA GLN A 177 -8.92 38.30 -24.86
C GLN A 177 -8.56 36.83 -24.55
N GLY A 178 -7.67 36.60 -23.57
CA GLY A 178 -7.34 35.25 -23.10
C GLY A 178 -8.54 34.54 -22.48
N ALA A 179 -9.32 35.25 -21.64
CA ALA A 179 -10.53 34.70 -21.05
C ALA A 179 -11.59 34.36 -22.10
N GLN A 180 -11.84 35.27 -23.05
CA GLN A 180 -12.77 35.00 -24.14
C GLN A 180 -12.35 33.77 -24.95
N LYS A 181 -11.09 33.71 -25.39
CA LYS A 181 -10.58 32.58 -26.19
C LYS A 181 -10.69 31.23 -25.45
N ARG A 182 -10.49 31.22 -24.12
CA ARG A 182 -10.55 29.99 -23.32
C ARG A 182 -11.98 29.47 -23.14
N TRP A 183 -12.95 30.37 -22.90
CA TRP A 183 -14.29 29.97 -22.44
C TRP A 183 -15.44 30.33 -23.38
N GLU A 184 -15.19 30.89 -24.55
CA GLU A 184 -16.24 31.22 -25.53
C GLU A 184 -17.08 29.99 -25.91
N ASN A 185 -16.45 28.83 -26.07
CA ASN A 185 -17.14 27.59 -26.44
C ASN A 185 -17.91 26.98 -25.26
N VAL A 186 -17.32 26.98 -24.06
CA VAL A 186 -17.97 26.50 -22.82
C VAL A 186 -19.25 27.28 -22.53
N SER A 187 -19.20 28.60 -22.71
CA SER A 187 -20.35 29.48 -22.47
C SER A 187 -21.45 29.33 -23.52
N ALA A 188 -21.09 28.97 -24.76
CA ALA A 188 -22.05 28.72 -25.83
C ALA A 188 -22.82 27.41 -25.62
N THR A 189 -22.16 26.35 -25.16
CA THR A 189 -22.80 25.06 -24.85
C THR A 189 -23.76 25.16 -23.67
N ALA A 190 -23.39 25.89 -22.60
CA ALA A 190 -24.26 26.09 -21.45
C ALA A 190 -25.51 26.94 -21.75
N ALA A 191 -25.45 27.83 -22.75
CA ALA A 191 -26.60 28.62 -23.20
C ALA A 191 -27.59 27.82 -24.07
N GLY A 192 -27.19 26.64 -24.57
CA GLY A 192 -27.96 25.80 -25.47
C GLY A 192 -28.69 24.61 -24.83
N ARG A 193 -28.59 24.39 -23.51
CA ARG A 193 -29.34 23.32 -22.81
C ARG A 193 -30.62 23.92 -22.21
N PRO A 194 -31.82 23.69 -22.80
CA PRO A 194 -33.06 24.08 -22.15
C PRO A 194 -33.27 23.23 -20.89
N GLU A 195 -33.75 23.87 -19.83
CA GLU A 195 -34.20 23.19 -18.61
C GLU A 195 -35.46 22.40 -18.97
N ASP A 196 -35.33 21.07 -19.14
CA ASP A 196 -36.49 20.18 -19.19
C ASP A 196 -37.16 20.19 -17.80
N ASN A 197 -38.42 20.62 -17.80
CA ASN A 197 -39.36 20.61 -16.67
C ASN A 197 -40.28 19.41 -16.75
#